data_AF-A0A261SAA4-F1
#
_entry.id   AF-A0A261SAA4-F1
#
_cell.length_a   1.000
_cell.length_b   1.000
_cell.length_c   1.000
_cell.angle_alpha   90.00
_cell.angle_beta   90.00
_cell.angle_gamma   90.00
#
_symmetry.space_group_name_H-M   'P 1'
#
loop_
_entity.id
_entity.type
_entity.pdbx_description
1 polymer ?
#
loop_
_entity_poly.entity_id
_entity_poly.type
_entity_poly.pdbx_seq_one_letter_code
_entity_poly.pdbx_strand_id
1 'polypeptide(L)'
;MSDTHSLPAVSISQRLAQGIVDARPEQSPDARATGRRMLLDIAGIAIAARAQPYVHACLEALDQNGPCTVFGHARRLGAEGAAFVNGTAAHGEDFDDTYEGGPVHAGVVIVPALLATAERHGLSGADFLRGLAVGAEVMCRLCAVAPTKVHKAGFHPTAIFGVFGAVAGIGAALRLGAQPLTDAFGIAGSLSSGIIEYLADGSWTKRLHPGWAAQSGYRAVRLAMVGFKGPRTVFEGSHGVFHGFANTLDGDFEAMLDGFGEKWIWPGIAFKPYACGTMCHPYIDCAREFGKLGLDPAAIAAIECEAAEGVLHRLWEPLALKQSPPNGYAAKFSVPYAVAVAILRGDAGLGEYDDEIVKDPAIVALARKVTYVVDPANPYPRQFTGHVKVTLTDGKVHEFRQGYFKGGVDHPLGDDELTRKFQANCAYGGLAPAESQALLAHIDAAFDSAKVDFSPFAR
;
A
#
# COMPACT_ATOMS: atom_id res chain seq x y z
N MET A 1 -18.76 35.67 -14.12
CA MET A 1 -19.98 34.94 -13.71
C MET A 1 -20.71 34.52 -14.97
N SER A 2 -20.33 33.39 -15.56
CA SER A 2 -20.97 32.83 -16.75
C SER A 2 -20.50 31.39 -16.87
N ASP A 3 -21.34 30.49 -16.35
CA ASP A 3 -21.50 29.07 -16.69
C ASP A 3 -22.00 28.37 -15.42
N THR A 4 -23.27 28.64 -15.09
CA THR A 4 -23.99 27.76 -14.16
C THR A 4 -24.26 26.46 -14.90
N HIS A 5 -23.28 25.56 -14.93
CA HIS A 5 -23.56 24.15 -15.15
C HIS A 5 -24.63 23.75 -14.14
N SER A 6 -25.84 23.48 -14.64
CA SER A 6 -26.93 22.99 -13.79
C SER A 6 -26.44 21.72 -13.11
N LEU A 7 -26.46 21.69 -11.76
CA LEU A 7 -26.02 20.53 -11.01
C LEU A 7 -26.83 19.29 -11.44
N PRO A 8 -26.21 18.10 -11.52
CA PRO A 8 -26.92 16.89 -11.91
C PRO A 8 -28.05 16.58 -10.94
N ALA A 9 -29.16 15.99 -11.39
CA ALA A 9 -30.28 15.64 -10.52
C ALA A 9 -29.84 14.68 -9.38
N VAL A 10 -29.00 13.71 -9.72
CA VAL A 10 -28.33 12.81 -8.77
C VAL A 10 -26.83 12.84 -9.06
N SER A 11 -26.02 13.12 -8.05
CA SER A 11 -24.56 13.20 -8.20
C SER A 11 -23.89 11.82 -8.15
N ILE A 12 -22.62 11.76 -8.57
CA ILE A 12 -21.81 10.55 -8.49
C ILE A 12 -21.65 10.07 -7.03
N SER A 13 -21.45 10.99 -6.08
CA SER A 13 -21.34 10.60 -4.67
C SER A 13 -22.65 10.08 -4.09
N GLN A 14 -23.80 10.59 -4.54
CA GLN A 14 -25.12 10.07 -4.15
C GLN A 14 -25.34 8.65 -4.67
N ARG A 15 -24.97 8.39 -5.94
CA ARG A 15 -25.03 7.05 -6.54
C ARG A 15 -24.11 6.07 -5.80
N LEU A 16 -22.86 6.47 -5.55
CA LEU A 16 -21.91 5.65 -4.80
C LEU A 16 -22.40 5.38 -3.37
N ALA A 17 -22.89 6.40 -2.66
CA ALA A 17 -23.40 6.26 -1.30
C ALA A 17 -24.58 5.27 -1.25
N GLN A 18 -25.50 5.32 -2.22
CA GLN A 18 -26.58 4.35 -2.32
C GLN A 18 -26.04 2.94 -2.60
N GLY A 19 -25.11 2.79 -3.54
CA GLY A 19 -24.45 1.51 -3.84
C GLY A 19 -23.79 0.89 -2.60
N ILE A 20 -23.16 1.69 -1.74
CA ILE A 20 -22.53 1.23 -0.48
C ILE A 20 -23.56 0.72 0.54
N VAL A 21 -24.71 1.38 0.64
CA VAL A 21 -25.80 0.95 1.53
C VAL A 21 -26.32 -0.43 1.10
N ASP A 22 -26.46 -0.62 -0.21
CA ASP A 22 -27.06 -1.83 -0.78
C ASP A 22 -26.07 -3.01 -0.87
N ALA A 23 -24.78 -2.72 -1.06
CA ALA A 23 -23.71 -3.69 -1.23
C ALA A 23 -23.52 -4.64 -0.03
N ARG A 24 -23.11 -5.88 -0.31
CA ARG A 24 -22.77 -6.93 0.67
C ARG A 24 -21.45 -7.64 0.33
N PRO A 25 -20.33 -6.91 0.11
CA PRO A 25 -19.08 -7.53 -0.35
C PRO A 25 -18.49 -8.52 0.66
N GLU A 26 -18.80 -8.38 1.94
CA GLU A 26 -18.40 -9.29 3.02
C GLU A 26 -18.92 -10.73 2.82
N GLN A 27 -19.93 -10.90 1.97
CA GLN A 27 -20.52 -12.19 1.63
C GLN A 27 -19.89 -12.83 0.39
N SER A 28 -18.98 -12.13 -0.30
CA SER A 28 -18.26 -12.70 -1.44
C SER A 28 -17.29 -13.80 -0.97
N PRO A 29 -17.05 -14.85 -1.77
CA PRO A 29 -16.24 -16.00 -1.36
C PRO A 29 -14.84 -15.63 -0.87
N ASP A 30 -14.21 -14.65 -1.51
CA ASP A 30 -12.83 -14.26 -1.22
C ASP A 30 -12.71 -13.19 -0.13
N ALA A 31 -13.82 -12.60 0.32
CA ALA A 31 -13.77 -11.45 1.21
C ALA A 31 -13.01 -11.73 2.50
N ARG A 32 -13.33 -12.85 3.16
CA ARG A 32 -12.67 -13.21 4.41
C ARG A 32 -11.17 -13.43 4.20
N ALA A 33 -10.78 -14.10 3.12
CA ALA A 33 -9.39 -14.37 2.81
C ALA A 33 -8.62 -13.08 2.54
N THR A 34 -9.12 -12.21 1.66
CA THR A 34 -8.45 -10.94 1.33
C THR A 34 -8.44 -9.99 2.52
N GLY A 35 -9.53 -9.88 3.28
CA GLY A 35 -9.59 -9.07 4.50
C GLY A 35 -8.55 -9.53 5.53
N ARG A 36 -8.38 -10.85 5.69
CA ARG A 36 -7.36 -11.43 6.57
C ARG A 36 -5.96 -11.07 6.09
N ARG A 37 -5.69 -11.21 4.78
CA ARG A 37 -4.39 -10.86 4.18
C ARG A 37 -4.04 -9.39 4.41
N MET A 38 -4.98 -8.47 4.19
CA MET A 38 -4.79 -7.04 4.47
C MET A 38 -4.46 -6.78 5.94
N LEU A 39 -5.26 -7.33 6.87
CA LEU A 39 -5.03 -7.12 8.29
C LEU A 39 -3.69 -7.69 8.76
N LEU A 40 -3.36 -8.90 8.30
CA LEU A 40 -2.12 -9.59 8.59
C LEU A 40 -0.90 -8.78 8.12
N ASP A 41 -0.92 -8.34 6.86
CA ASP A 41 0.18 -7.61 6.25
C ASP A 41 0.44 -6.28 6.96
N ILE A 42 -0.62 -5.49 7.15
CA ILE A 42 -0.54 -4.16 7.74
C ILE A 42 -0.12 -4.21 9.21
N ALA A 43 -0.65 -5.15 10.00
CA ALA A 43 -0.23 -5.31 11.39
C ALA A 43 1.26 -5.67 11.49
N GLY A 44 1.73 -6.61 10.66
CA GLY A 44 3.14 -7.01 10.62
C GLY A 44 4.06 -5.84 10.28
N ILE A 45 3.75 -5.09 9.22
CA ILE A 45 4.59 -3.96 8.77
C ILE A 45 4.58 -2.83 9.80
N ALA A 46 3.42 -2.49 10.39
CA ALA A 46 3.35 -1.46 11.42
C ALA A 46 4.22 -1.81 12.64
N ILE A 47 4.21 -3.07 13.08
CA ILE A 47 5.07 -3.56 14.16
C ILE A 47 6.55 -3.48 13.78
N ALA A 48 6.91 -3.86 12.56
CA ALA A 48 8.28 -3.77 12.07
C ALA A 48 8.83 -2.34 12.08
N ALA A 49 7.96 -1.35 11.84
CA ALA A 49 8.30 0.07 11.83
C ALA A 49 8.32 0.73 13.23
N ARG A 50 7.98 0.02 14.32
CA ARG A 50 7.75 0.61 15.65
C ARG A 50 8.90 1.45 16.21
N ALA A 51 10.15 1.11 15.86
CA ALA A 51 11.36 1.79 16.33
C ALA A 51 11.85 2.88 15.36
N GLN A 52 11.13 3.12 14.26
CA GLN A 52 11.56 4.06 13.24
C GLN A 52 11.36 5.50 13.71
N PRO A 53 12.32 6.41 13.46
CA PRO A 53 12.22 7.81 13.89
C PRO A 53 10.96 8.54 13.43
N TYR A 54 10.45 8.22 12.23
CA TYR A 54 9.23 8.85 11.71
C TYR A 54 7.97 8.39 12.47
N VAL A 55 7.93 7.16 12.99
CA VAL A 55 6.82 6.67 13.82
C VAL A 55 6.85 7.37 15.18
N HIS A 56 8.04 7.47 15.79
CA HIS A 56 8.23 8.23 17.03
C HIS A 56 7.82 9.70 16.87
N ALA A 57 8.21 10.36 15.78
CA ALA A 57 7.80 11.74 15.50
C ALA A 57 6.27 11.89 15.41
N CYS A 58 5.58 10.92 14.80
CA CYS A 58 4.11 10.92 14.72
C CYS A 58 3.45 10.74 16.09
N LEU A 59 4.01 9.87 16.95
CA LEU A 59 3.52 9.64 18.30
C LEU A 59 3.69 10.90 19.18
N GLU A 60 4.88 11.48 19.19
CA GLU A 60 5.19 12.67 20.02
C GLU A 60 4.41 13.91 19.56
N ALA A 61 4.01 13.99 18.29
CA ALA A 61 3.19 15.08 17.77
C ALA A 61 1.72 15.05 18.21
N LEU A 62 1.28 14.02 18.94
CA LEU A 62 -0.10 13.86 19.40
C LEU A 62 -0.19 14.01 20.92
N ASP A 63 -1.13 14.83 21.40
CA ASP A 63 -1.34 15.03 22.84
C ASP A 63 -2.28 13.99 23.47
N GLN A 64 -3.32 13.57 22.74
CA GLN A 64 -4.46 12.85 23.31
C GLN A 64 -4.31 11.33 23.23
N ASN A 65 -4.41 10.68 24.39
CA ASN A 65 -4.59 9.23 24.47
C ASN A 65 -6.05 8.82 24.18
N GLY A 66 -6.27 7.53 23.99
CA GLY A 66 -7.61 6.98 23.78
C GLY A 66 -7.64 5.46 23.84
N PRO A 67 -8.76 4.83 23.43
CA PRO A 67 -8.92 3.38 23.55
C PRO A 67 -8.32 2.59 22.39
N CYS A 68 -7.92 3.25 21.30
CA CYS A 68 -7.54 2.58 20.06
C CYS A 68 -6.06 2.18 20.05
N THR A 69 -5.79 1.00 19.51
CA THR A 69 -4.49 0.35 19.45
C THR A 69 -3.58 1.02 18.45
N VAL A 70 -2.33 1.27 18.86
CA VAL A 70 -1.22 1.55 17.96
C VAL A 70 -0.34 0.31 17.94
N PHE A 71 -0.18 -0.31 16.77
CA PHE A 71 0.60 -1.54 16.66
C PHE A 71 2.07 -1.30 17.04
N GLY A 72 2.62 -2.16 17.88
CA GLY A 72 4.00 -2.02 18.37
C GLY A 72 4.20 -0.92 19.41
N HIS A 73 3.15 -0.38 20.01
CA HIS A 73 3.27 0.57 21.11
C HIS A 73 2.28 0.31 22.25
N ALA A 74 2.75 0.41 23.49
CA ALA A 74 1.89 0.40 24.68
C ALA A 74 0.93 1.59 24.74
N ARG A 75 1.33 2.72 24.13
CA ARG A 75 0.50 3.92 24.05
C ARG A 75 -0.70 3.68 23.14
N ARG A 76 -1.89 3.98 23.64
CA ARG A 76 -3.15 3.95 22.89
C ARG A 76 -3.65 5.36 22.65
N LEU A 77 -4.30 5.56 21.50
CA LEU A 77 -4.71 6.88 21.00
C LEU A 77 -6.22 6.94 20.76
N GLY A 78 -6.72 8.15 20.51
CA GLY A 78 -8.03 8.30 19.87
C GLY A 78 -8.04 7.69 18.46
N ALA A 79 -9.24 7.50 17.89
CA ALA A 79 -9.36 6.81 16.60
C ALA A 79 -8.54 7.47 15.47
N GLU A 80 -8.49 8.81 15.43
CA GLU A 80 -7.71 9.56 14.44
C GLU A 80 -6.21 9.36 14.62
N GLY A 81 -5.72 9.51 15.86
CA GLY A 81 -4.30 9.31 16.17
C GLY A 81 -3.84 7.89 15.89
N ALA A 82 -4.65 6.89 16.26
CA ALA A 82 -4.33 5.48 16.00
C ALA A 82 -4.33 5.17 14.50
N ALA A 83 -5.33 5.64 13.75
CA ALA A 83 -5.37 5.48 12.29
C ALA A 83 -4.18 6.18 11.61
N PHE A 84 -3.84 7.39 12.07
CA PHE A 84 -2.71 8.17 11.57
C PHE A 84 -1.37 7.46 11.78
N VAL A 85 -1.08 7.02 13.01
CA VAL A 85 0.20 6.39 13.33
C VAL A 85 0.31 5.01 12.66
N ASN A 86 -0.72 4.17 12.73
CA ASN A 86 -0.67 2.83 12.14
C ASN A 86 -0.53 2.89 10.61
N GLY A 87 -1.26 3.79 9.94
CA GLY A 87 -1.12 3.98 8.49
C GLY A 87 0.24 4.52 8.08
N THR A 88 0.80 5.43 8.89
CA THR A 88 2.15 5.96 8.65
C THR A 88 3.23 4.91 8.85
N ALA A 89 3.12 4.11 9.91
CA ALA A 89 4.03 3.01 10.21
C ALA A 89 4.01 1.96 9.10
N ALA A 90 2.82 1.53 8.67
CA ALA A 90 2.67 0.47 7.69
C ALA A 90 3.11 0.88 6.27
N HIS A 91 3.08 2.18 5.91
CA HIS A 91 3.57 2.65 4.62
C HIS A 91 5.07 3.01 4.63
N GLY A 92 5.67 3.03 5.83
CA GLY A 92 6.99 3.60 6.06
C GLY A 92 8.14 2.94 5.31
N GLU A 93 8.02 1.63 5.09
CA GLU A 93 9.07 0.80 4.49
C GLU A 93 8.81 0.42 3.02
N ASP A 94 7.75 0.97 2.40
CA ASP A 94 7.31 0.64 1.03
C ASP A 94 7.06 -0.86 0.81
N PHE A 95 6.64 -1.57 1.86
CA PHE A 95 6.48 -3.03 1.87
C PHE A 95 5.02 -3.49 1.90
N ASP A 96 4.11 -2.55 1.87
CA ASP A 96 2.66 -2.70 1.85
C ASP A 96 2.11 -3.11 0.47
N ASP A 97 0.82 -3.45 0.46
CA ASP A 97 0.09 -3.87 -0.73
C ASP A 97 0.03 -2.82 -1.85
N THR A 98 -0.38 -3.23 -3.06
CA THR A 98 -0.63 -2.32 -4.18
C THR A 98 -1.72 -2.85 -5.10
N TYR A 99 -2.43 -1.98 -5.80
CA TYR A 99 -3.43 -2.38 -6.78
C TYR A 99 -2.90 -2.30 -8.22
N GLU A 100 -2.98 -3.42 -8.94
CA GLU A 100 -2.67 -3.48 -10.39
C GLU A 100 -3.77 -2.80 -11.20
N GLY A 101 -3.40 -1.87 -12.09
CA GLY A 101 -4.34 -1.06 -12.88
C GLY A 101 -4.44 0.40 -12.40
N GLY A 102 -3.93 0.71 -11.22
CA GLY A 102 -3.75 2.07 -10.72
C GLY A 102 -3.06 2.06 -9.37
N PRO A 103 -1.78 2.47 -9.28
CA PRO A 103 -0.96 2.19 -8.10
C PRO A 103 -1.44 3.02 -6.90
N VAL A 104 -2.31 2.41 -6.10
CA VAL A 104 -2.70 2.83 -4.76
C VAL A 104 -2.37 1.74 -3.77
N HIS A 105 -2.15 2.14 -2.53
CA HIS A 105 -1.88 1.24 -1.40
C HIS A 105 -3.10 1.24 -0.48
N ALA A 106 -3.96 0.23 -0.60
CA ALA A 106 -5.28 0.25 0.03
C ALA A 106 -5.18 -0.17 1.51
N GLY A 107 -4.43 -1.21 1.82
CA GLY A 107 -4.32 -1.75 3.18
C GLY A 107 -3.87 -0.70 4.19
N VAL A 108 -2.86 0.09 3.85
CA VAL A 108 -2.28 1.13 4.72
C VAL A 108 -3.22 2.29 5.05
N VAL A 109 -4.31 2.46 4.30
CA VAL A 109 -5.36 3.43 4.62
C VAL A 109 -6.52 2.75 5.33
N ILE A 110 -7.03 1.67 4.74
CA ILE A 110 -8.31 1.08 5.12
C ILE A 110 -8.19 0.30 6.43
N VAL A 111 -7.15 -0.51 6.62
CA VAL A 111 -6.98 -1.29 7.86
C VAL A 111 -6.83 -0.37 9.09
N PRO A 112 -5.96 0.66 9.10
CA PRO A 112 -5.84 1.57 10.23
C PRO A 112 -7.12 2.35 10.54
N ALA A 113 -7.80 2.86 9.50
CA ALA A 113 -9.04 3.59 9.63
C ALA A 113 -10.14 2.74 10.28
N LEU A 114 -10.31 1.50 9.79
CA LEU A 114 -11.37 0.62 10.23
C LEU A 114 -11.05 -0.04 11.58
N LEU A 115 -9.80 -0.39 11.86
CA LEU A 115 -9.42 -0.94 13.16
C LEU A 115 -9.69 0.07 14.28
N ALA A 116 -9.23 1.31 14.09
CA ALA A 116 -9.44 2.37 15.06
C ALA A 116 -10.94 2.69 15.25
N THR A 117 -11.72 2.68 14.16
CA THR A 117 -13.17 2.81 14.20
C THR A 117 -13.82 1.66 14.96
N ALA A 118 -13.39 0.42 14.68
CA ALA A 118 -13.95 -0.79 15.26
C ALA A 118 -13.77 -0.82 16.78
N GLU A 119 -12.57 -0.51 17.28
CA GLU A 119 -12.30 -0.42 18.72
C GLU A 119 -13.08 0.73 19.37
N ARG A 120 -13.15 1.89 18.70
CA ARG A 120 -13.84 3.08 19.21
C ARG A 120 -15.35 2.87 19.33
N HIS A 121 -15.95 2.17 18.39
CA HIS A 121 -17.39 2.00 18.28
C HIS A 121 -17.89 0.61 18.69
N GLY A 122 -16.99 -0.31 19.02
CA GLY A 122 -17.33 -1.69 19.38
C GLY A 122 -17.92 -2.48 18.22
N LEU A 123 -17.33 -2.36 17.02
CA LEU A 123 -17.85 -3.04 15.82
C LEU A 123 -17.61 -4.54 15.87
N SER A 124 -18.57 -5.29 15.32
CA SER A 124 -18.43 -6.73 15.08
C SER A 124 -17.39 -7.02 14.01
N GLY A 125 -16.85 -8.24 14.02
CA GLY A 125 -15.96 -8.72 12.98
C GLY A 125 -16.57 -8.70 11.57
N ALA A 126 -17.88 -8.95 11.47
CA ALA A 126 -18.62 -8.88 10.20
C ALA A 126 -18.72 -7.45 9.66
N ASP A 127 -19.04 -6.47 10.52
CA ASP A 127 -19.08 -5.06 10.11
C ASP A 127 -17.68 -4.52 9.78
N PHE A 128 -16.65 -4.99 10.51
CA PHE A 128 -15.26 -4.68 10.20
C PHE A 128 -14.86 -5.22 8.82
N LEU A 129 -15.15 -6.48 8.51
CA LEU A 129 -14.89 -7.07 7.19
C LEU A 129 -15.61 -6.34 6.06
N ARG A 130 -16.89 -5.98 6.27
CA ARG A 130 -17.65 -5.17 5.32
C ARG A 130 -16.97 -3.83 5.05
N GLY A 131 -16.49 -3.17 6.10
CA GLY A 131 -15.76 -1.91 5.99
C GLY A 131 -14.46 -2.04 5.20
N LEU A 132 -13.67 -3.09 5.48
CA LEU A 132 -12.44 -3.38 4.74
C LEU A 132 -12.72 -3.54 3.24
N ALA A 133 -13.71 -4.38 2.91
CA ALA A 133 -14.05 -4.69 1.52
C ALA A 133 -14.57 -3.46 0.75
N VAL A 134 -15.52 -2.71 1.32
CA VAL A 134 -16.07 -1.50 0.66
C VAL A 134 -14.98 -0.43 0.52
N GLY A 135 -14.19 -0.19 1.55
CA GLY A 135 -13.17 0.84 1.53
C GLY A 135 -12.08 0.58 0.49
N ALA A 136 -11.59 -0.66 0.45
CA ALA A 136 -10.62 -1.11 -0.54
C ALA A 136 -11.18 -1.04 -1.97
N GLU A 137 -12.42 -1.50 -2.17
CA GLU A 137 -13.09 -1.46 -3.47
C GLU A 137 -13.19 -0.04 -4.03
N VAL A 138 -13.72 0.90 -3.23
CA VAL A 138 -13.88 2.30 -3.65
C VAL A 138 -12.53 2.92 -3.99
N MET A 139 -11.51 2.67 -3.18
CA MET A 139 -10.17 3.19 -3.42
C MET A 139 -9.54 2.66 -4.72
N CYS A 140 -9.69 1.35 -5.00
CA CYS A 140 -9.20 0.75 -6.24
C CYS A 140 -9.93 1.33 -7.46
N ARG A 141 -11.25 1.44 -7.38
CA ARG A 141 -12.11 1.96 -8.46
C ARG A 141 -11.87 3.42 -8.81
N LEU A 142 -11.57 4.26 -7.82
CA LEU A 142 -11.26 5.68 -8.04
C LEU A 142 -10.06 5.89 -8.98
N CYS A 143 -9.14 4.93 -9.04
CA CYS A 143 -7.98 5.01 -9.93
C CYS A 143 -8.36 4.97 -11.41
N ALA A 144 -9.48 4.34 -11.76
CA ALA A 144 -9.92 4.18 -13.13
C ALA A 144 -10.55 5.46 -13.71
N VAL A 145 -10.99 6.41 -12.87
CA VAL A 145 -11.70 7.62 -13.33
C VAL A 145 -10.79 8.55 -14.12
N ALA A 146 -9.55 8.72 -13.68
CA ALA A 146 -8.58 9.60 -14.35
C ALA A 146 -7.17 8.99 -14.30
N PRO A 147 -6.92 7.88 -15.03
CA PRO A 147 -5.68 7.12 -14.91
C PRO A 147 -4.46 8.00 -15.12
N THR A 148 -3.48 7.88 -14.22
CA THR A 148 -2.20 8.64 -14.20
C THR A 148 -2.30 10.15 -13.94
N LYS A 149 -3.47 10.78 -14.07
CA LYS A 149 -3.60 12.25 -14.05
C LYS A 149 -3.30 12.86 -12.67
N VAL A 150 -3.65 12.19 -11.57
CA VAL A 150 -3.34 12.66 -10.21
C VAL A 150 -1.83 12.76 -9.97
N HIS A 151 -1.08 11.72 -10.38
CA HIS A 151 0.38 11.75 -10.32
C HIS A 151 0.97 12.87 -11.18
N LYS A 152 0.47 13.04 -12.41
CA LYS A 152 0.93 14.12 -13.32
C LYS A 152 0.66 15.51 -12.76
N ALA A 153 -0.36 15.68 -11.95
CA ALA A 153 -0.69 16.93 -11.27
C ALA A 153 0.15 17.18 -10.00
N GLY A 154 1.07 16.28 -9.63
CA GLY A 154 1.97 16.45 -8.48
C GLY A 154 1.43 15.89 -7.16
N PHE A 155 0.38 15.06 -7.20
CA PHE A 155 -0.24 14.49 -6.01
C PHE A 155 -0.05 12.97 -5.93
N HIS A 156 -0.12 12.44 -4.71
CA HIS A 156 -0.05 11.02 -4.43
C HIS A 156 -1.46 10.40 -4.43
N PRO A 157 -1.81 9.51 -5.38
CA PRO A 157 -3.15 8.92 -5.46
C PRO A 157 -3.59 8.20 -4.19
N THR A 158 -2.71 7.48 -3.50
CA THR A 158 -3.02 6.85 -2.22
C THR A 158 -3.50 7.85 -1.17
N ALA A 159 -2.94 9.06 -1.18
CA ALA A 159 -3.33 10.12 -0.25
C ALA A 159 -4.69 10.72 -0.65
N ILE A 160 -4.84 11.08 -1.92
CA ILE A 160 -6.06 11.72 -2.44
C ILE A 160 -7.25 10.77 -2.41
N PHE A 161 -7.12 9.56 -2.96
CA PHE A 161 -8.20 8.58 -3.03
C PHE A 161 -8.41 7.83 -1.71
N GLY A 162 -7.38 7.73 -0.88
CA GLY A 162 -7.44 7.06 0.42
C GLY A 162 -8.49 7.66 1.35
N VAL A 163 -8.66 8.99 1.37
CA VAL A 163 -9.68 9.64 2.22
C VAL A 163 -11.08 9.14 1.87
N PHE A 164 -11.38 9.00 0.57
CA PHE A 164 -12.68 8.50 0.10
C PHE A 164 -12.85 7.01 0.38
N GLY A 165 -11.79 6.21 0.21
CA GLY A 165 -11.78 4.80 0.62
C GLY A 165 -12.09 4.64 2.11
N ALA A 166 -11.44 5.45 2.96
CA ALA A 166 -11.69 5.47 4.40
C ALA A 166 -13.13 5.90 4.73
N VAL A 167 -13.67 6.94 4.08
CA VAL A 167 -15.09 7.33 4.23
C VAL A 167 -16.02 6.18 3.86
N ALA A 168 -15.80 5.55 2.71
CA ALA A 168 -16.64 4.46 2.22
C ALA A 168 -16.62 3.26 3.16
N GLY A 169 -15.42 2.83 3.59
CA GLY A 169 -15.25 1.71 4.50
C GLY A 169 -15.83 1.97 5.88
N ILE A 170 -15.51 3.11 6.50
CA ILE A 170 -16.04 3.49 7.82
C ILE A 170 -17.55 3.63 7.78
N GLY A 171 -18.09 4.30 6.76
CA GLY A 171 -19.53 4.48 6.61
C GLY A 171 -20.28 3.17 6.37
N ALA A 172 -19.69 2.23 5.62
CA ALA A 172 -20.23 0.89 5.45
C ALA A 172 -20.21 0.08 6.76
N ALA A 173 -19.11 0.14 7.51
CA ALA A 173 -18.96 -0.57 8.78
C ALA A 173 -19.90 -0.02 9.87
N LEU A 174 -20.14 1.29 9.88
CA LEU A 174 -21.12 1.94 10.75
C LEU A 174 -22.57 1.88 10.24
N ARG A 175 -22.80 1.26 9.06
CA ARG A 175 -24.11 1.12 8.41
C ARG A 175 -24.84 2.45 8.24
N LEU A 176 -24.11 3.48 7.82
CA LEU A 176 -24.67 4.80 7.57
C LEU A 176 -25.62 4.77 6.37
N GLY A 177 -26.65 5.63 6.40
CA GLY A 177 -27.51 5.87 5.25
C GLY A 177 -26.82 6.68 4.15
N ALA A 178 -27.43 6.72 2.97
CA ALA A 178 -26.86 7.36 1.78
C ALA A 178 -26.59 8.88 1.97
N GLN A 179 -27.44 9.59 2.71
CA GLN A 179 -27.27 11.04 2.92
C GLN A 179 -26.03 11.38 3.76
N PRO A 180 -25.82 10.84 4.99
CA PRO A 180 -24.58 11.04 5.72
C PRO A 180 -23.32 10.62 4.95
N LEU A 181 -23.39 9.54 4.15
CA LEU A 181 -22.27 9.12 3.29
C LEU A 181 -21.97 10.15 2.20
N THR A 182 -23.00 10.69 1.53
CA THR A 182 -22.86 11.75 0.52
C THR A 182 -22.18 12.97 1.11
N ASP A 183 -22.62 13.41 2.30
CA ASP A 183 -22.02 14.54 3.01
C ASP A 183 -20.56 14.23 3.42
N ALA A 184 -20.28 13.02 3.92
CA ALA A 184 -18.93 12.60 4.29
C ALA A 184 -17.97 12.61 3.09
N PHE A 185 -18.39 12.12 1.91
CA PHE A 185 -17.60 12.21 0.69
C PHE A 185 -17.32 13.67 0.30
N GLY A 186 -18.33 14.53 0.40
CA GLY A 186 -18.14 15.96 0.15
C GLY A 186 -17.11 16.61 1.08
N ILE A 187 -17.17 16.31 2.37
CA ILE A 187 -16.21 16.80 3.37
C ILE A 187 -14.81 16.27 3.09
N ALA A 188 -14.69 14.98 2.74
CA ALA A 188 -13.42 14.34 2.41
C ALA A 188 -12.69 15.02 1.24
N GLY A 189 -13.43 15.59 0.27
CA GLY A 189 -12.85 16.41 -0.80
C GLY A 189 -11.93 17.51 -0.29
N SER A 190 -12.35 18.22 0.76
CA SER A 190 -11.56 19.30 1.37
C SER A 190 -10.50 18.81 2.35
N LEU A 191 -10.56 17.55 2.79
CA LEU A 191 -9.55 16.95 3.68
C LEU A 191 -8.50 16.13 2.92
N SER A 192 -8.66 15.96 1.61
CA SER A 192 -7.72 15.26 0.74
C SER A 192 -6.46 16.10 0.52
N SER A 193 -5.29 15.51 0.76
CA SER A 193 -3.99 16.16 0.61
C SER A 193 -2.88 15.13 0.37
N GLY A 194 -1.72 15.57 -0.13
CA GLY A 194 -0.54 14.73 -0.32
C GLY A 194 0.19 15.05 -1.62
N ILE A 195 1.10 16.01 -1.57
CA ILE A 195 1.98 16.38 -2.70
C ILE A 195 3.19 15.44 -2.77
N ILE A 196 3.79 15.30 -3.95
CA ILE A 196 4.94 14.41 -4.17
C ILE A 196 6.32 15.09 -4.01
N GLU A 197 6.37 16.28 -3.41
CA GLU A 197 7.61 17.06 -3.24
C GLU A 197 8.71 16.33 -2.45
N TYR A 198 8.34 15.35 -1.61
CA TYR A 198 9.29 14.48 -0.93
C TYR A 198 10.26 13.73 -1.89
N LEU A 199 9.94 13.66 -3.18
CA LEU A 199 10.82 13.10 -4.21
C LEU A 199 12.06 13.97 -4.45
N ALA A 200 12.03 15.26 -4.09
CA ALA A 200 13.15 16.17 -4.28
C ALA A 200 14.32 15.91 -3.31
N ASP A 201 14.02 15.51 -2.07
CA ASP A 201 15.02 15.40 -0.99
C ASP A 201 14.97 14.07 -0.21
N GLY A 202 13.98 13.21 -0.46
CA GLY A 202 13.80 11.95 0.26
C GLY A 202 13.15 12.08 1.63
N SER A 203 12.51 13.23 1.92
CA SER A 203 11.76 13.46 3.16
C SER A 203 10.74 12.35 3.46
N TRP A 204 10.47 12.12 4.74
CA TRP A 204 9.58 11.04 5.18
C TRP A 204 8.11 11.22 4.81
N THR A 205 7.72 12.39 4.28
CA THR A 205 6.33 12.81 4.06
C THR A 205 5.49 11.83 3.26
N LYS A 206 6.07 11.06 2.31
CA LYS A 206 5.34 9.98 1.61
C LYS A 206 4.64 9.04 2.60
N ARG A 207 5.37 8.64 3.65
CA ARG A 207 4.94 7.67 4.67
C ARG A 207 3.71 8.15 5.42
N LEU A 208 3.63 9.47 5.65
CA LEU A 208 2.53 10.11 6.34
C LEU A 208 1.21 10.05 5.55
N HIS A 209 1.27 9.95 4.23
CA HIS A 209 0.10 10.11 3.36
C HIS A 209 -1.05 9.14 3.68
N PRO A 210 -0.84 7.82 3.83
CA PRO A 210 -1.95 6.91 4.13
C PRO A 210 -2.52 7.10 5.53
N GLY A 211 -1.67 7.36 6.52
CA GLY A 211 -2.09 7.68 7.88
C GLY A 211 -2.95 8.94 7.92
N TRP A 212 -2.52 10.00 7.22
CA TRP A 212 -3.31 11.24 7.10
C TRP A 212 -4.64 10.97 6.42
N ALA A 213 -4.65 10.20 5.33
CA ALA A 213 -5.87 9.85 4.63
C ALA A 213 -6.86 9.07 5.52
N ALA A 214 -6.36 8.10 6.30
CA ALA A 214 -7.13 7.29 7.23
C ALA A 214 -7.82 8.14 8.31
N GLN A 215 -7.07 9.03 8.97
CA GLN A 215 -7.67 9.90 10.01
C GLN A 215 -8.63 10.94 9.42
N SER A 216 -8.34 11.47 8.23
CA SER A 216 -9.19 12.45 7.55
C SER A 216 -10.53 11.83 7.14
N GLY A 217 -10.52 10.57 6.68
CA GLY A 217 -11.74 9.83 6.38
C GLY A 217 -12.60 9.61 7.62
N TYR A 218 -11.99 9.22 8.74
CA TYR A 218 -12.70 9.13 10.02
C TYR A 218 -13.31 10.46 10.43
N ARG A 219 -12.53 11.56 10.39
CA ARG A 219 -13.03 12.91 10.72
C ARG A 219 -14.20 13.32 9.84
N ALA A 220 -14.13 13.08 8.52
CA ALA A 220 -15.19 13.40 7.58
C ALA A 220 -16.49 12.66 7.91
N VAL A 221 -16.41 11.35 8.19
CA VAL A 221 -17.58 10.55 8.60
C VAL A 221 -18.16 11.07 9.92
N ARG A 222 -17.31 11.34 10.91
CA ARG A 222 -17.77 11.85 12.22
C ARG A 222 -18.48 13.20 12.10
N LEU A 223 -17.99 14.10 11.24
CA LEU A 223 -18.63 15.39 10.96
C LEU A 223 -20.00 15.21 10.28
N ALA A 224 -20.08 14.34 9.27
CA ALA A 224 -21.34 14.07 8.58
C ALA A 224 -22.40 13.42 9.49
N MET A 225 -22.00 12.51 10.38
CA MET A 225 -22.89 11.88 11.37
C MET A 225 -23.57 12.89 12.31
N VAL A 226 -22.96 14.05 12.53
CA VAL A 226 -23.51 15.13 13.38
C VAL A 226 -24.08 16.29 12.56
N GLY A 227 -24.30 16.08 11.26
CA GLY A 227 -25.05 17.01 10.40
C GLY A 227 -24.21 18.06 9.67
N PHE A 228 -22.87 17.97 9.67
CA PHE A 228 -22.05 18.79 8.79
C PHE A 228 -22.28 18.36 7.33
N LYS A 229 -22.52 19.33 6.44
CA LYS A 229 -22.87 19.06 5.03
C LYS A 229 -21.66 19.15 4.12
N GLY A 230 -21.60 18.26 3.12
CA GLY A 230 -20.56 18.24 2.11
C GLY A 230 -21.11 18.51 0.70
N PRO A 231 -20.29 19.02 -0.24
CA PRO A 231 -20.71 19.18 -1.64
C PRO A 231 -21.01 17.82 -2.28
N ARG A 232 -22.26 17.58 -2.69
CA ARG A 232 -22.67 16.31 -3.33
C ARG A 232 -21.99 16.05 -4.67
N THR A 233 -21.50 17.07 -5.37
CA THR A 233 -20.79 16.92 -6.66
C THR A 233 -19.27 16.90 -6.49
N VAL A 234 -18.76 16.36 -5.38
CA VAL A 234 -17.33 16.38 -5.06
C VAL A 234 -16.45 15.69 -6.09
N PHE A 235 -16.97 14.70 -6.82
CA PHE A 235 -16.21 13.97 -7.84
C PHE A 235 -16.27 14.69 -9.20
N GLU A 236 -17.47 15.04 -9.66
CA GLU A 236 -17.76 15.51 -11.02
C GLU A 236 -17.94 17.03 -11.16
N GLY A 237 -17.95 17.77 -10.03
CA GLY A 237 -18.16 19.21 -10.03
C GLY A 237 -16.97 19.99 -10.61
N SER A 238 -17.23 21.22 -11.06
CA SER A 238 -16.21 22.10 -11.65
C SER A 238 -15.07 22.49 -10.70
N HIS A 239 -15.27 22.33 -9.40
CA HIS A 239 -14.26 22.51 -8.35
C HIS A 239 -14.05 21.21 -7.54
N GLY A 240 -14.37 20.07 -8.17
CA GLY A 240 -14.27 18.75 -7.56
C GLY A 240 -12.84 18.21 -7.50
N VAL A 241 -12.71 17.03 -6.91
CA VAL A 241 -11.44 16.35 -6.63
C VAL A 241 -10.61 16.14 -7.88
N PHE A 242 -11.22 15.69 -8.97
CA PHE A 242 -10.49 15.45 -10.22
C PHE A 242 -10.09 16.75 -10.93
N HIS A 243 -10.85 17.84 -10.76
CA HIS A 243 -10.39 19.13 -11.24
C HIS A 243 -9.18 19.61 -10.44
N GLY A 244 -9.28 19.63 -9.10
CA GLY A 244 -8.24 20.16 -8.22
C GLY A 244 -6.96 19.33 -8.15
N PHE A 245 -7.09 18.00 -8.19
CA PHE A 245 -5.94 17.08 -7.98
C PHE A 245 -5.54 16.31 -9.24
N ALA A 246 -6.27 16.42 -10.35
CA ALA A 246 -5.94 15.75 -11.61
C ALA A 246 -6.02 16.67 -12.85
N ASN A 247 -6.28 17.97 -12.65
CA ASN A 247 -6.39 18.98 -13.72
C ASN A 247 -7.34 18.56 -14.86
N THR A 248 -8.47 17.93 -14.52
CA THR A 248 -9.41 17.39 -15.51
C THR A 248 -10.86 17.51 -15.05
N LEU A 249 -11.76 17.79 -15.98
CA LEU A 249 -13.21 17.65 -15.79
C LEU A 249 -13.76 16.41 -16.51
N ASP A 250 -13.01 15.89 -17.48
CA ASP A 250 -13.39 14.75 -18.33
C ASP A 250 -13.00 13.40 -17.70
N GLY A 251 -13.30 13.20 -16.41
CA GLY A 251 -13.11 11.90 -15.75
C GLY A 251 -14.16 10.89 -16.18
N ASP A 252 -13.79 9.61 -16.32
CA ASP A 252 -14.74 8.52 -16.52
C ASP A 252 -15.32 8.07 -15.17
N PHE A 253 -16.37 8.77 -14.72
CA PHE A 253 -17.01 8.46 -13.44
C PHE A 253 -17.81 7.15 -13.46
N GLU A 254 -18.18 6.63 -14.62
CA GLU A 254 -18.83 5.31 -14.69
C GLU A 254 -17.83 4.20 -14.40
N ALA A 255 -16.53 4.38 -14.72
CA ALA A 255 -15.50 3.40 -14.36
C ALA A 255 -15.45 3.07 -12.86
N MET A 256 -15.82 4.02 -11.98
CA MET A 256 -15.89 3.75 -10.53
C MET A 256 -17.24 3.18 -10.06
N LEU A 257 -18.27 3.17 -10.90
CA LEU A 257 -19.63 2.69 -10.55
C LEU A 257 -20.00 1.37 -11.24
N ASP A 258 -19.42 1.07 -12.40
CA ASP A 258 -19.80 -0.08 -13.22
C ASP A 258 -19.64 -1.41 -12.47
N GLY A 259 -20.74 -2.15 -12.34
CA GLY A 259 -20.79 -3.40 -11.59
C GLY A 259 -20.55 -3.27 -10.08
N PHE A 260 -20.54 -2.06 -9.49
CA PHE A 260 -20.41 -1.90 -8.04
C PHE A 260 -21.60 -2.57 -7.31
N GLY A 261 -21.31 -3.44 -6.35
CA GLY A 261 -22.33 -4.26 -5.68
C GLY A 261 -22.49 -5.66 -6.27
N GLU A 262 -22.04 -5.88 -7.50
CA GLU A 262 -22.14 -7.16 -8.22
C GLU A 262 -20.78 -7.81 -8.48
N LYS A 263 -19.78 -6.99 -8.82
CA LYS A 263 -18.39 -7.40 -9.12
C LYS A 263 -17.44 -6.68 -8.19
N TRP A 264 -16.56 -7.44 -7.55
CA TRP A 264 -15.59 -6.93 -6.58
C TRP A 264 -14.18 -7.07 -7.16
N ILE A 265 -13.43 -5.97 -7.24
CA ILE A 265 -12.06 -5.93 -7.76
C ILE A 265 -11.00 -5.88 -6.65
N TRP A 266 -11.38 -5.47 -5.43
CA TRP A 266 -10.47 -5.42 -4.29
C TRP A 266 -9.78 -6.76 -3.93
N PRO A 267 -10.34 -7.97 -4.23
CA PRO A 267 -9.60 -9.21 -4.02
C PRO A 267 -8.33 -9.31 -4.89
N GLY A 268 -8.23 -8.50 -5.96
CA GLY A 268 -7.06 -8.41 -6.84
C GLY A 268 -5.94 -7.49 -6.33
N ILE A 269 -5.99 -7.00 -5.08
CA ILE A 269 -4.86 -6.28 -4.47
C ILE A 269 -3.66 -7.23 -4.33
N ALA A 270 -2.48 -6.75 -4.72
CA ALA A 270 -1.24 -7.47 -4.71
C ALA A 270 -0.43 -7.20 -3.44
N PHE A 271 0.06 -8.26 -2.80
CA PHE A 271 0.89 -8.16 -1.60
C PHE A 271 2.37 -8.29 -1.95
N LYS A 272 3.17 -7.29 -1.59
CA LYS A 272 4.61 -7.27 -1.90
C LYS A 272 5.35 -8.38 -1.12
N PRO A 273 6.09 -9.28 -1.80
CA PRO A 273 6.97 -10.25 -1.13
C PRO A 273 8.32 -9.65 -0.72
N TYR A 274 8.73 -8.52 -1.32
CA TYR A 274 10.02 -7.86 -1.07
C TYR A 274 9.85 -6.40 -0.62
N ALA A 275 10.72 -5.93 0.27
CA ALA A 275 10.64 -4.62 0.93
C ALA A 275 11.17 -3.46 0.07
N CYS A 276 10.78 -3.43 -1.20
CA CYS A 276 11.26 -2.47 -2.19
C CYS A 276 10.22 -2.17 -3.28
N GLY A 277 10.55 -1.25 -4.19
CA GLY A 277 9.65 -0.89 -5.29
C GLY A 277 9.26 -2.10 -6.14
N THR A 278 7.96 -2.25 -6.44
CA THR A 278 7.38 -3.44 -7.12
C THR A 278 8.07 -3.79 -8.44
N MET A 279 8.57 -2.79 -9.17
CA MET A 279 9.30 -2.99 -10.42
C MET A 279 10.62 -3.77 -10.26
N CYS A 280 11.19 -3.82 -9.05
CA CYS A 280 12.38 -4.65 -8.75
C CYS A 280 12.03 -6.13 -8.56
N HIS A 281 10.78 -6.47 -8.24
CA HIS A 281 10.38 -7.80 -7.77
C HIS A 281 10.62 -8.92 -8.78
N PRO A 282 10.31 -8.75 -10.09
CA PRO A 282 10.63 -9.77 -11.08
C PRO A 282 12.14 -10.07 -11.19
N TYR A 283 13.00 -9.06 -11.03
CA TYR A 283 14.46 -9.27 -11.01
C TYR A 283 14.91 -10.03 -9.78
N ILE A 284 14.30 -9.77 -8.62
CA ILE A 284 14.55 -10.51 -7.39
C ILE A 284 14.13 -11.98 -7.57
N ASP A 285 12.95 -12.24 -8.15
CA ASP A 285 12.51 -13.61 -8.43
C ASP A 285 13.53 -14.36 -9.30
N CYS A 286 14.02 -13.75 -10.39
CA CYS A 286 15.09 -14.33 -11.21
C CYS A 286 16.39 -14.54 -10.42
N ALA A 287 16.81 -13.52 -9.65
CA ALA A 287 18.05 -13.53 -8.88
C ALA A 287 18.09 -14.67 -7.84
N ARG A 288 16.97 -14.95 -7.19
CA ARG A 288 16.84 -16.04 -6.21
C ARG A 288 17.06 -17.43 -6.80
N GLU A 289 16.76 -17.64 -8.08
CA GLU A 289 17.02 -18.93 -8.74
C GLU A 289 18.52 -19.22 -8.86
N PHE A 290 19.37 -18.19 -9.03
CA PHE A 290 20.82 -18.38 -9.05
C PHE A 290 21.39 -18.78 -7.69
N GLY A 291 20.83 -18.27 -6.59
CA GLY A 291 21.20 -18.70 -5.24
C GLY A 291 20.98 -20.20 -5.02
N LYS A 292 19.96 -20.79 -5.66
CA LYS A 292 19.67 -22.24 -5.60
C LYS A 292 20.66 -23.09 -6.40
N LEU A 293 21.39 -22.50 -7.34
CA LEU A 293 22.43 -23.20 -8.12
C LEU A 293 23.73 -23.39 -7.33
N GLY A 294 23.87 -22.74 -6.17
CA GLY A 294 25.09 -22.83 -5.36
C GLY A 294 26.34 -22.27 -6.04
N LEU A 295 26.15 -21.27 -6.91
CA LEU A 295 27.26 -20.61 -7.60
C LEU A 295 28.14 -19.86 -6.58
N ASP A 296 29.46 -20.00 -6.71
CA ASP A 296 30.40 -19.15 -6.00
C ASP A 296 30.28 -17.71 -6.53
N PRO A 297 29.93 -16.71 -5.70
CA PRO A 297 29.85 -15.32 -6.13
C PRO A 297 31.16 -14.77 -6.72
N ALA A 298 32.31 -15.34 -6.32
CA ALA A 298 33.61 -14.99 -6.89
C ALA A 298 33.77 -15.47 -8.34
N ALA A 299 33.07 -16.54 -8.74
CA ALA A 299 33.05 -17.05 -10.10
C ALA A 299 32.12 -16.27 -11.04
N ILE A 300 31.33 -15.32 -10.54
CA ILE A 300 30.48 -14.45 -11.38
C ILE A 300 31.34 -13.38 -12.04
N ALA A 301 31.42 -13.37 -13.38
CA ALA A 301 32.15 -12.36 -14.14
C ALA A 301 31.28 -11.12 -14.43
N ALA A 302 30.03 -11.32 -14.85
CA ALA A 302 29.11 -10.23 -15.19
C ALA A 302 27.65 -10.63 -14.96
N ILE A 303 26.81 -9.63 -14.67
CA ILE A 303 25.35 -9.78 -14.59
C ILE A 303 24.71 -8.73 -15.51
N GLU A 304 23.90 -9.16 -16.44
CA GLU A 304 23.19 -8.31 -17.40
C GLU A 304 21.68 -8.55 -17.26
N CYS A 305 20.93 -7.46 -17.17
CA CYS A 305 19.48 -7.48 -17.04
C CYS A 305 18.84 -6.77 -18.23
N GLU A 306 17.66 -7.21 -18.67
CA GLU A 306 16.85 -6.41 -19.61
C GLU A 306 15.95 -5.48 -18.82
N ALA A 307 15.84 -4.22 -19.24
CA ALA A 307 15.04 -3.21 -18.55
C ALA A 307 14.17 -2.41 -19.50
N ALA A 308 13.01 -1.97 -19.00
CA ALA A 308 12.17 -1.00 -19.67
C ALA A 308 12.78 0.40 -19.58
N GLU A 309 12.71 1.18 -20.66
CA GLU A 309 13.19 2.57 -20.69
C GLU A 309 12.53 3.43 -19.59
N GLY A 310 11.23 3.24 -19.36
CA GLY A 310 10.45 4.01 -18.39
C GLY A 310 10.88 3.88 -16.92
N VAL A 311 11.63 2.84 -16.56
CA VAL A 311 12.07 2.60 -15.16
C VAL A 311 13.52 2.99 -14.91
N LEU A 312 14.30 3.31 -15.95
CA LEU A 312 15.75 3.53 -15.85
C LEU A 312 16.10 4.65 -14.88
N HIS A 313 15.54 5.84 -15.09
CA HIS A 313 15.75 7.04 -14.28
C HIS A 313 15.54 6.80 -12.77
N ARG A 314 14.69 5.84 -12.41
CA ARG A 314 14.30 5.57 -11.03
C ARG A 314 15.08 4.44 -10.40
N LEU A 315 15.32 3.34 -11.12
CA LEU A 315 15.79 2.08 -10.55
C LEU A 315 17.19 1.67 -11.00
N TRP A 316 17.66 2.23 -12.11
CA TRP A 316 18.94 1.88 -12.73
C TRP A 316 19.91 3.05 -12.77
N GLU A 317 19.43 4.29 -12.80
CA GLU A 317 20.28 5.47 -12.98
C GLU A 317 20.26 6.42 -11.78
N PRO A 318 21.38 7.13 -11.51
CA PRO A 318 22.72 6.89 -12.06
C PRO A 318 23.28 5.51 -11.64
N LEU A 319 23.83 4.74 -12.59
CA LEU A 319 24.17 3.33 -12.36
C LEU A 319 25.12 3.12 -11.19
N ALA A 320 26.16 3.93 -11.06
CA ALA A 320 27.11 3.84 -9.95
C ALA A 320 26.42 4.00 -8.57
N LEU A 321 25.42 4.88 -8.47
CA LEU A 321 24.66 5.06 -7.22
C LEU A 321 23.73 3.88 -6.95
N LYS A 322 23.20 3.24 -8.00
CA LYS A 322 22.38 2.02 -7.84
C LYS A 322 23.24 0.81 -7.48
N GLN A 323 24.43 0.69 -8.04
CA GLN A 323 25.39 -0.37 -7.71
C GLN A 323 26.02 -0.23 -6.31
N SER A 324 25.94 0.96 -5.70
CA SER A 324 26.44 1.24 -4.36
C SER A 324 25.54 2.24 -3.64
N PRO A 325 24.30 1.85 -3.27
CA PRO A 325 23.36 2.77 -2.64
C PRO A 325 23.93 3.34 -1.33
N PRO A 326 23.70 4.64 -1.03
CA PRO A 326 24.28 5.27 0.15
C PRO A 326 23.66 4.80 1.48
N ASN A 327 22.45 4.25 1.45
CA ASN A 327 21.70 3.78 2.61
C ASN A 327 20.58 2.80 2.21
N GLY A 328 19.94 2.20 3.21
CA GLY A 328 18.79 1.30 3.13
C GLY A 328 17.67 1.80 2.25
N TYR A 329 17.23 3.04 2.47
CA TYR A 329 16.12 3.61 1.73
C TYR A 329 16.43 3.77 0.24
N ALA A 330 17.64 4.24 -0.12
CA ALA A 330 18.07 4.33 -1.50
C ALA A 330 18.17 2.96 -2.18
N ALA A 331 18.58 1.92 -1.42
CA ALA A 331 18.68 0.55 -1.92
C ALA A 331 17.32 -0.05 -2.33
N LYS A 332 16.21 0.37 -1.70
CA LYS A 332 14.83 -0.03 -2.07
C LYS A 332 14.42 0.38 -3.49
N PHE A 333 15.18 1.25 -4.13
CA PHE A 333 14.99 1.70 -5.50
C PHE A 333 16.22 1.41 -6.36
N SER A 334 16.93 0.31 -6.11
CA SER A 334 18.08 -0.13 -6.90
C SER A 334 17.92 -1.58 -7.36
N VAL A 335 17.78 -1.80 -8.67
CA VAL A 335 17.82 -3.18 -9.22
C VAL A 335 19.19 -3.83 -9.06
N PRO A 336 20.33 -3.15 -9.32
CA PRO A 336 21.65 -3.72 -9.08
C PRO A 336 21.83 -4.28 -7.67
N TYR A 337 21.39 -3.53 -6.65
CA TYR A 337 21.42 -3.98 -5.27
C TYR A 337 20.46 -5.15 -5.03
N ALA A 338 19.21 -5.02 -5.48
CA ALA A 338 18.17 -6.03 -5.29
C ALA A 338 18.56 -7.39 -5.89
N VAL A 339 19.20 -7.40 -7.06
CA VAL A 339 19.72 -8.62 -7.69
C VAL A 339 20.87 -9.21 -6.86
N ALA A 340 21.83 -8.39 -6.44
CA ALA A 340 22.98 -8.86 -5.67
C ALA A 340 22.59 -9.45 -4.31
N VAL A 341 21.73 -8.75 -3.56
CA VAL A 341 21.29 -9.22 -2.24
C VAL A 341 20.47 -10.51 -2.36
N ALA A 342 19.63 -10.62 -3.38
CA ALA A 342 18.83 -11.82 -3.63
C ALA A 342 19.68 -13.03 -4.04
N ILE A 343 20.75 -12.85 -4.82
CA ILE A 343 21.70 -13.92 -5.14
C ILE A 343 22.42 -14.40 -3.88
N LEU A 344 22.92 -13.47 -3.05
CA LEU A 344 23.78 -13.80 -1.92
C LEU A 344 23.02 -14.30 -0.68
N ARG A 345 21.82 -13.78 -0.45
CA ARG A 345 21.04 -14.06 0.77
C ARG A 345 19.77 -14.87 0.50
N GLY A 346 19.36 -15.01 -0.76
CA GLY A 346 18.17 -15.77 -1.15
C GLY A 346 16.85 -15.06 -0.83
N ASP A 347 16.89 -13.81 -0.37
CA ASP A 347 15.74 -13.01 0.03
C ASP A 347 15.99 -11.50 -0.18
N ALA A 348 14.93 -10.70 -0.02
CA ALA A 348 14.94 -9.24 -0.06
C ALA A 348 13.84 -8.65 0.87
N GLY A 349 13.81 -9.13 2.12
CA GLY A 349 12.92 -8.64 3.17
C GLY A 349 13.44 -7.36 3.81
N LEU A 350 12.90 -6.97 4.97
CA LEU A 350 13.30 -5.71 5.65
C LEU A 350 14.79 -5.69 6.04
N GLY A 351 15.30 -6.78 6.63
CA GLY A 351 16.69 -6.86 7.07
C GLY A 351 17.70 -6.73 5.92
N GLU A 352 17.32 -7.18 4.72
CA GLU A 352 18.13 -7.01 3.51
C GLU A 352 18.24 -5.55 3.05
N TYR A 353 17.52 -4.61 3.64
CA TYR A 353 17.67 -3.17 3.38
C TYR A 353 18.17 -2.40 4.61
N ASP A 354 18.65 -3.06 5.66
CA ASP A 354 19.32 -2.37 6.76
C ASP A 354 20.61 -1.72 6.26
N ASP A 355 20.94 -0.53 6.79
CA ASP A 355 22.10 0.26 6.38
C ASP A 355 23.42 -0.52 6.44
N GLU A 356 23.55 -1.42 7.42
CA GLU A 356 24.72 -2.29 7.60
C GLU A 356 24.81 -3.33 6.48
N ILE A 357 23.69 -3.93 6.09
CA ILE A 357 23.62 -4.92 5.01
C ILE A 357 23.83 -4.27 3.65
N VAL A 358 23.26 -3.08 3.42
CA VAL A 358 23.48 -2.33 2.16
C VAL A 358 24.96 -2.03 1.91
N LYS A 359 25.72 -1.85 2.98
CA LYS A 359 27.16 -1.52 2.94
C LYS A 359 28.06 -2.75 2.95
N ASP A 360 27.49 -3.97 2.99
CA ASP A 360 28.26 -5.21 2.95
C ASP A 360 29.16 -5.23 1.68
N PRO A 361 30.50 -5.35 1.83
CA PRO A 361 31.41 -5.33 0.70
C PRO A 361 31.15 -6.42 -0.34
N ALA A 362 30.64 -7.59 0.07
CA ALA A 362 30.31 -8.68 -0.85
C ALA A 362 29.08 -8.35 -1.71
N ILE A 363 28.04 -7.76 -1.10
CA ILE A 363 26.84 -7.30 -1.83
C ILE A 363 27.20 -6.18 -2.79
N VAL A 364 27.95 -5.17 -2.34
CA VAL A 364 28.39 -4.05 -3.19
C VAL A 364 29.29 -4.55 -4.32
N ALA A 365 30.21 -5.48 -4.06
CA ALA A 365 31.08 -6.04 -5.10
C ALA A 365 30.29 -6.79 -6.18
N LEU A 366 29.24 -7.53 -5.79
CA LEU A 366 28.38 -8.22 -6.75
C LEU A 366 27.46 -7.24 -7.49
N ALA A 367 26.87 -6.27 -6.80
CA ALA A 367 26.01 -5.23 -7.39
C ALA A 367 26.74 -4.43 -8.47
N ARG A 368 28.04 -4.15 -8.29
CA ARG A 368 28.90 -3.50 -9.31
C ARG A 368 29.06 -4.28 -10.61
N LYS A 369 28.76 -5.59 -10.60
CA LYS A 369 28.76 -6.43 -11.81
C LYS A 369 27.40 -6.41 -12.53
N VAL A 370 26.37 -5.84 -11.91
CA VAL A 370 25.01 -5.77 -12.48
C VAL A 370 24.87 -4.55 -13.37
N THR A 371 24.52 -4.81 -14.62
CA THR A 371 24.27 -3.81 -15.66
C THR A 371 22.93 -4.09 -16.34
N TYR A 372 22.48 -3.17 -17.20
CA TYR A 372 21.24 -3.34 -17.94
C TYR A 372 21.44 -3.08 -19.43
N VAL A 373 20.58 -3.71 -20.23
CA VAL A 373 20.31 -3.38 -21.62
C VAL A 373 18.83 -3.01 -21.75
N VAL A 374 18.51 -2.07 -22.63
CA VAL A 374 17.11 -1.66 -22.85
C VAL A 374 16.43 -2.69 -23.76
N ASP A 375 15.31 -3.23 -23.29
CA ASP A 375 14.41 -4.03 -24.11
C ASP A 375 13.31 -3.14 -24.71
N PRO A 376 13.35 -2.84 -26.02
CA PRO A 376 12.34 -2.00 -26.67
C PRO A 376 10.97 -2.68 -26.78
N ALA A 377 10.89 -4.00 -26.60
CA ALA A 377 9.64 -4.75 -26.62
C ALA A 377 9.01 -4.90 -25.22
N ASN A 378 9.60 -4.30 -24.19
CA ASN A 378 9.14 -4.44 -22.82
C ASN A 378 7.69 -3.92 -22.65
N PRO A 379 6.80 -4.67 -21.96
CA PRO A 379 5.39 -4.31 -21.83
C PRO A 379 5.09 -3.16 -20.85
N TYR A 380 6.09 -2.58 -20.18
CA TYR A 380 5.92 -1.46 -19.25
C TYR A 380 5.15 -0.27 -19.88
N PRO A 381 4.25 0.41 -19.15
CA PRO A 381 3.88 0.21 -17.74
C PRO A 381 2.77 -0.82 -17.52
N ARG A 382 2.33 -1.57 -18.54
CA ARG A 382 1.23 -2.53 -18.40
C ARG A 382 1.59 -3.72 -17.54
N GLN A 383 2.85 -4.15 -17.56
CA GLN A 383 3.33 -5.31 -16.81
C GLN A 383 4.77 -5.09 -16.36
N PHE A 384 5.15 -5.68 -15.22
CA PHE A 384 6.52 -5.66 -14.71
C PHE A 384 7.18 -7.01 -14.95
N THR A 385 8.24 -7.01 -15.74
CA THR A 385 9.01 -8.20 -16.13
C THR A 385 10.42 -8.13 -15.55
N GLY A 386 11.06 -9.29 -15.42
CA GLY A 386 12.43 -9.43 -14.94
C GLY A 386 13.21 -10.35 -15.87
N HIS A 387 14.47 -10.01 -16.06
CA HIS A 387 15.45 -10.85 -16.74
C HIS A 387 16.78 -10.64 -16.05
N VAL A 388 17.46 -11.73 -15.73
CA VAL A 388 18.80 -11.72 -15.17
C VAL A 388 19.61 -12.80 -15.88
N LYS A 389 20.72 -12.38 -16.49
CA LYS A 389 21.70 -13.24 -17.14
C LYS A 389 23.04 -13.13 -16.40
N VAL A 390 23.52 -14.25 -15.89
CA VAL A 390 24.80 -14.37 -15.18
C VAL A 390 25.80 -15.07 -16.08
N THR A 391 26.95 -14.42 -16.31
CA THR A 391 28.11 -15.01 -16.99
C THR A 391 29.18 -15.33 -15.97
N LEU A 392 29.64 -16.58 -15.94
CA LEU A 392 30.72 -17.04 -15.07
C LEU A 392 32.10 -16.77 -15.68
N THR A 393 33.16 -16.85 -14.86
CA THR A 393 34.56 -16.63 -15.27
C THR A 393 35.07 -17.70 -16.24
N ASP A 394 34.46 -18.88 -16.28
CA ASP A 394 34.72 -19.94 -17.26
C ASP A 394 33.95 -19.77 -18.58
N GLY A 395 33.14 -18.71 -18.69
CA GLY A 395 32.32 -18.39 -19.85
C GLY A 395 30.93 -19.04 -19.86
N LYS A 396 30.59 -19.88 -18.87
CA LYS A 396 29.25 -20.47 -18.77
C LYS A 396 28.21 -19.39 -18.47
N VAL A 397 27.04 -19.51 -19.10
CA VAL A 397 25.93 -18.56 -18.94
C VAL A 397 24.72 -19.27 -18.33
N HIS A 398 24.09 -18.59 -17.38
CA HIS A 398 22.81 -18.96 -16.78
C HIS A 398 21.85 -17.78 -16.89
N GLU A 399 20.59 -18.03 -17.25
CA GLU A 399 19.60 -16.98 -17.50
C GLU A 399 18.24 -17.39 -16.95
N PHE A 400 17.55 -16.45 -16.31
CA PHE A 400 16.17 -16.59 -15.87
C PHE A 400 15.34 -15.39 -16.31
N ARG A 401 14.06 -15.64 -16.59
CA ARG A 401 13.08 -14.64 -16.99
C ARG A 401 11.82 -14.79 -16.15
N GLN A 402 11.20 -13.68 -15.82
CA GLN A 402 9.97 -13.61 -15.07
C GLN A 402 9.01 -12.62 -15.74
N GLY A 403 7.84 -13.11 -16.16
CA GLY A 403 6.89 -12.33 -16.96
C GLY A 403 6.01 -11.38 -16.13
N TYR A 404 5.87 -11.63 -14.83
CA TYR A 404 4.98 -10.92 -13.92
C TYR A 404 5.64 -10.84 -12.53
N PHE A 405 5.28 -9.86 -11.72
CA PHE A 405 5.81 -9.78 -10.37
C PHE A 405 5.06 -10.73 -9.42
N LYS A 406 5.80 -11.45 -8.58
CA LYS A 406 5.22 -12.24 -7.50
C LYS A 406 4.44 -11.35 -6.52
N GLY A 407 3.28 -11.82 -6.11
CA GLY A 407 2.30 -11.07 -5.34
C GLY A 407 1.16 -10.52 -6.18
N GLY A 408 1.36 -10.38 -7.49
CA GLY A 408 0.38 -9.84 -8.42
C GLY A 408 -0.71 -10.82 -8.87
N VAL A 409 -1.63 -10.36 -9.72
CA VAL A 409 -2.80 -11.10 -10.22
C VAL A 409 -2.39 -12.40 -10.93
N ASP A 410 -1.32 -12.35 -11.74
CA ASP A 410 -0.82 -13.52 -12.46
C ASP A 410 -0.02 -14.50 -11.56
N HIS A 411 0.46 -14.04 -10.41
CA HIS A 411 1.27 -14.84 -9.49
C HIS A 411 1.03 -14.41 -8.03
N PRO A 412 -0.16 -14.69 -7.49
CA PRO A 412 -0.55 -14.20 -6.18
C PRO A 412 0.31 -14.80 -5.08
N LEU A 413 0.56 -14.02 -4.03
CA LEU A 413 1.29 -14.50 -2.87
C LEU A 413 0.41 -15.50 -2.09
N GLY A 414 0.95 -16.70 -1.82
CA GLY A 414 0.24 -17.70 -1.03
C GLY A 414 0.08 -17.32 0.43
N ASP A 415 -0.93 -17.87 1.12
CA ASP A 415 -1.19 -17.55 2.54
C ASP A 415 -0.03 -17.93 3.46
N ASP A 416 0.66 -19.03 3.18
CA ASP A 416 1.86 -19.45 3.93
C ASP A 416 3.01 -18.48 3.73
N GLU A 417 3.15 -17.90 2.54
CA GLU A 417 4.19 -16.93 2.25
C GLU A 417 3.90 -15.59 2.94
N LEU A 418 2.65 -15.15 2.91
CA LEU A 418 2.23 -13.95 3.62
C LEU A 418 2.32 -14.13 5.14
N THR A 419 2.03 -15.32 5.66
CA THR A 419 2.20 -15.64 7.08
C THR A 419 3.68 -15.61 7.48
N ARG A 420 4.58 -16.16 6.64
CA ARG A 420 6.03 -16.05 6.86
C ARG A 420 6.50 -14.59 6.81
N LYS A 421 5.99 -13.78 5.87
CA LYS A 421 6.25 -12.33 5.82
C LYS A 421 5.83 -11.66 7.12
N PHE A 422 4.62 -11.92 7.61
CA PHE A 422 4.15 -11.39 8.89
C PHE A 422 5.07 -11.76 10.05
N GLN A 423 5.43 -13.04 10.18
CA GLN A 423 6.32 -13.51 11.24
C GLN A 423 7.71 -12.86 11.16
N ALA A 424 8.27 -12.73 9.95
CA ALA A 424 9.54 -12.04 9.72
C ALA A 424 9.46 -10.56 10.10
N ASN A 425 8.38 -9.87 9.75
CA ASN A 425 8.15 -8.47 10.11
C ASN A 425 7.97 -8.30 11.63
N CYS A 426 7.22 -9.19 12.29
CA CYS A 426 7.12 -9.19 13.75
C CYS A 426 8.48 -9.40 14.43
N ALA A 427 9.28 -10.36 13.95
CA ALA A 427 10.61 -10.63 14.47
C ALA A 427 11.55 -9.44 14.27
N TYR A 428 11.51 -8.79 13.09
CA TYR A 428 12.24 -7.56 12.81
C TYR A 428 11.83 -6.42 13.77
N GLY A 429 10.54 -6.30 14.07
CA GLY A 429 10.01 -5.40 15.10
C GLY A 429 10.26 -5.84 16.56
N GLY A 430 11.04 -6.90 16.78
CA GLY A 430 11.45 -7.36 18.11
C GLY A 430 10.39 -8.14 18.89
N LEU A 431 9.31 -8.63 18.26
CA LEU A 431 8.35 -9.50 18.94
C LEU A 431 8.89 -10.92 19.06
N ALA A 432 8.68 -11.53 20.23
CA ALA A 432 9.01 -12.94 20.42
C ALA A 432 8.10 -13.85 19.56
N PRO A 433 8.55 -15.07 19.19
CA PRO A 433 7.73 -15.98 18.39
C PRO A 433 6.35 -16.29 18.99
N ALA A 434 6.26 -16.47 20.31
CA ALA A 434 4.98 -16.70 21.00
C ALA A 434 4.03 -15.49 20.90
N GLU A 435 4.58 -14.28 20.91
CA GLU A 435 3.83 -13.04 20.81
C GLU A 435 3.29 -12.82 19.39
N SER A 436 4.10 -13.12 18.37
CA SER A 436 3.68 -13.11 16.97
C SER A 436 2.60 -14.17 16.71
N GLN A 437 2.75 -15.38 17.25
CA GLN A 437 1.77 -16.44 17.10
C GLN A 437 0.42 -16.09 17.77
N ALA A 438 0.44 -15.45 18.93
CA ALA A 438 -0.78 -15.00 19.60
C ALA A 438 -1.50 -13.91 18.78
N LEU A 439 -0.76 -12.98 18.18
CA LEU A 439 -1.34 -11.95 17.31
C LEU A 439 -1.92 -12.57 16.03
N LEU A 440 -1.23 -13.52 15.42
CA LEU A 440 -1.73 -14.26 14.25
C LEU A 440 -3.06 -14.95 14.55
N ALA A 441 -3.15 -15.68 15.67
CA ALA A 441 -4.38 -16.35 16.09
C ALA A 441 -5.53 -15.34 16.33
N HIS A 442 -5.22 -14.16 16.85
CA HIS A 442 -6.21 -13.11 17.05
C HIS A 442 -6.69 -12.49 15.72
N ILE A 443 -5.79 -12.29 14.77
CA ILE A 443 -6.13 -11.84 13.40
C ILE A 443 -7.05 -12.86 12.72
N ASP A 444 -6.78 -14.16 12.86
CA ASP A 444 -7.57 -15.24 12.27
C ASP A 444 -9.02 -15.28 12.80
N ALA A 445 -9.22 -14.87 14.05
CA ALA A 445 -10.50 -14.82 14.74
C ALA A 445 -11.21 -13.45 14.67
N ALA A 446 -10.56 -12.42 14.12
CA ALA A 446 -11.06 -11.05 14.18
C ALA A 446 -12.45 -10.90 13.52
N PHE A 447 -12.71 -11.60 12.41
CA PHE A 447 -13.98 -11.48 11.68
C PHE A 447 -15.14 -12.28 12.28
N ASP A 448 -14.85 -13.23 13.16
CA ASP A 448 -15.87 -14.00 13.90
C ASP A 448 -16.19 -13.36 15.28
N SER A 449 -15.44 -12.32 15.65
CA SER A 449 -15.55 -11.70 16.98
C SER A 449 -16.79 -10.82 17.09
N ALA A 450 -17.49 -10.90 18.23
CA ALA A 450 -18.62 -10.01 18.52
C ALA A 450 -18.20 -8.53 18.61
N LYS A 451 -16.94 -8.29 19.01
CA LYS A 451 -16.29 -6.99 19.02
C LYS A 451 -14.83 -7.15 18.62
N VAL A 452 -14.38 -6.39 17.63
CA VAL A 452 -12.96 -6.31 17.25
C VAL A 452 -12.24 -5.45 18.29
N ASP A 453 -11.20 -6.02 18.92
CA ASP A 453 -10.42 -5.36 19.97
C ASP A 453 -8.99 -5.90 19.99
N PHE A 454 -8.05 -5.09 19.50
CA PHE A 454 -6.62 -5.41 19.46
C PHE A 454 -5.86 -4.80 20.64
N SER A 455 -6.54 -4.18 21.60
CA SER A 455 -5.89 -3.54 22.74
C SER A 455 -5.05 -4.46 23.62
N PRO A 456 -5.28 -5.80 23.71
CA PRO A 456 -4.35 -6.71 24.36
C PRO A 456 -2.96 -6.78 23.70
N PHE A 457 -2.82 -6.30 22.46
CA PHE A 457 -1.57 -6.27 21.70
C PHE A 457 -0.91 -4.88 21.66
N ALA A 458 -1.44 -3.89 22.38
CA ALA A 458 -0.81 -2.59 22.57
C ALA A 458 0.39 -2.73 23.52
N ARG A 459 1.61 -2.88 22.98
CA ARG A 459 2.86 -3.03 23.74
C ARG A 459 4.06 -2.47 23.01
#